data_AF-A0A3M7TJB5-F1
#
_entry.id   AF-A0A3M7TJB5-F1
#
_cell.length_a   1.000
_cell.length_b   1.000
_cell.length_c   1.000
_cell.angle_alpha   90.00
_cell.angle_beta   90.00
_cell.angle_gamma   90.00
#
_symmetry.space_group_name_H-M   'P 1'
#
loop_
_entity.id
_entity.type
_entity.pdbx_description
1 polymer ?
#
loop_
_entity_poly.entity_id
_entity_poly.type
_entity_poly.pdbx_seq_one_letter_code
_entity_poly.pdbx_strand_id
1 'polypeptide(L)'
;MQKTINELSSVLLDRFKNPYVVTFLISWTLFNWKPIIFFIFSKGTVEYKIDTIQIYYSDIEHYFCYPLISTLLFLFALPYLNTLNEYCVQWTLEKRGKFATTQIKNKIKENEILAIAEHEKNEAIRIVKEGKNRDEFIEKIEKNYLTIEKELQQQIFLNLEQNSRHNKELKSLSDKFNNEIKEQTTNYEKLQKTNSDLRIRMLTNDKEINRLNESNSHISTESIKLKQLIKNLEKEKSIIENKHIALTNQFEITHTTLVNYQNRYGNI
;
A
#
# COMPACT_ATOMS: atom_id res chain seq x y z
N MET A 1 -56.70 -40.04 94.85
CA MET A 1 -57.15 -40.83 93.68
C MET A 1 -56.48 -40.37 92.38
N GLN A 2 -56.42 -39.07 92.06
CA GLN A 2 -55.67 -38.60 90.87
C GLN A 2 -54.16 -38.86 90.93
N LYS A 3 -53.52 -38.66 92.09
CA LYS A 3 -52.07 -38.88 92.25
C LYS A 3 -51.66 -40.34 91.98
N THR A 4 -52.45 -41.29 92.48
CA THR A 4 -52.21 -42.74 92.30
C THR A 4 -52.45 -43.21 90.86
N ILE A 5 -53.41 -42.61 90.15
CA ILE A 5 -53.64 -42.91 88.72
C ILE A 5 -52.48 -42.38 87.86
N ASN A 6 -51.97 -41.19 88.19
CA ASN A 6 -50.85 -40.60 87.46
C ASN A 6 -49.54 -41.37 87.70
N GLU A 7 -49.28 -41.82 88.93
CA GLU A 7 -48.12 -42.68 89.26
C GLU A 7 -48.19 -44.06 88.59
N LEU A 8 -49.39 -44.66 88.47
CA LEU A 8 -49.58 -45.92 87.75
C LEU A 8 -49.37 -45.74 86.24
N SER A 9 -49.92 -44.66 85.68
CA SER A 9 -49.77 -44.33 84.26
C SER A 9 -48.31 -44.10 83.88
N SER A 10 -47.53 -43.38 84.71
CA SER A 10 -46.11 -43.16 84.44
C SER A 10 -45.29 -44.46 84.44
N VAL A 11 -45.55 -45.37 85.39
CA VAL A 11 -44.87 -46.66 85.46
C VAL A 11 -45.22 -47.54 84.26
N LEU A 12 -46.49 -47.55 83.83
CA LEU A 12 -46.90 -48.27 82.64
C LEU A 12 -46.24 -47.68 81.39
N LEU A 13 -46.29 -46.37 81.20
CA LEU A 13 -45.68 -45.67 80.06
C LEU A 13 -44.17 -45.92 79.98
N ASP A 14 -43.48 -45.99 81.11
CA ASP A 14 -42.04 -46.32 81.12
C ASP A 14 -41.75 -47.76 80.69
N ARG A 15 -42.64 -48.71 80.98
CA ARG A 15 -42.50 -50.09 80.48
C ARG A 15 -42.89 -50.24 79.00
N PHE A 16 -43.83 -49.43 78.51
CA PHE A 16 -44.16 -49.35 77.07
C PHE A 16 -43.04 -48.73 76.23
N LYS A 17 -42.04 -48.07 76.83
CA LYS A 17 -40.81 -47.67 76.11
C LYS A 17 -39.87 -48.84 75.85
N ASN A 18 -40.04 -49.96 76.57
CA ASN A 18 -39.21 -51.15 76.37
C ASN A 18 -39.75 -51.99 75.19
N PRO A 19 -39.00 -52.12 74.08
CA PRO A 19 -39.47 -52.81 72.89
C PRO A 19 -39.76 -54.30 73.15
N TYR A 20 -39.09 -54.93 74.12
CA TYR A 20 -39.34 -56.32 74.50
C TYR A 20 -40.72 -56.47 75.13
N VAL A 21 -41.10 -55.53 76.00
CA VAL A 21 -42.41 -55.55 76.68
C VAL A 21 -43.52 -55.31 75.67
N VAL A 22 -43.36 -54.30 74.80
CA VAL A 22 -44.39 -53.99 73.79
C VAL A 22 -44.56 -55.13 72.79
N THR A 23 -43.46 -55.66 72.26
CA THR A 23 -43.51 -56.75 71.29
C THR A 23 -44.10 -58.01 71.92
N PHE A 24 -43.76 -58.29 73.19
CA PHE A 24 -44.39 -59.38 73.94
C PHE A 24 -45.88 -59.18 74.14
N LEU A 25 -46.33 -57.98 74.53
CA LEU A 25 -47.75 -57.70 74.70
C LEU A 25 -48.53 -57.84 73.39
N ILE A 26 -47.97 -57.38 72.27
CA ILE A 26 -48.56 -57.55 70.93
C ILE A 26 -48.63 -59.04 70.57
N SER A 27 -47.52 -59.76 70.70
CA SER A 27 -47.44 -61.19 70.43
C SER A 27 -48.43 -61.97 71.30
N TRP A 28 -48.47 -61.68 72.59
CA TRP A 28 -49.39 -62.30 73.55
C TRP A 28 -50.84 -62.07 73.17
N THR A 29 -51.20 -60.83 72.81
CA THR A 29 -52.55 -60.49 72.34
C THR A 29 -52.89 -61.23 71.05
N LEU A 30 -51.93 -61.36 70.12
CA LEU A 30 -52.12 -62.07 68.85
C LEU A 30 -52.34 -63.57 69.05
N PHE A 31 -51.67 -64.22 69.99
CA PHE A 31 -51.90 -65.65 70.28
C PHE A 31 -53.13 -65.88 71.16
N ASN A 32 -53.43 -64.96 72.07
CA ASN A 32 -54.57 -65.05 73.00
C ASN A 32 -55.80 -64.29 72.50
N TRP A 33 -55.90 -64.02 71.20
CA TRP A 33 -57.00 -63.25 70.62
C TRP A 33 -58.37 -63.93 70.80
N LYS A 34 -58.42 -65.28 70.75
CA LYS A 34 -59.66 -66.06 70.90
C LYS A 34 -60.32 -65.88 72.28
N PRO A 35 -59.63 -66.12 73.42
CA PRO A 35 -60.24 -65.89 74.73
C PRO A 35 -60.57 -64.41 74.96
N ILE A 36 -59.77 -63.46 74.44
CA ILE A 36 -60.07 -62.02 74.54
C ILE A 36 -61.38 -61.67 73.82
N ILE A 37 -61.52 -62.08 72.55
CA ILE A 37 -62.74 -61.84 71.78
C ILE A 37 -63.93 -62.56 72.41
N PHE A 38 -63.76 -63.82 72.84
CA PHE A 38 -64.82 -64.57 73.51
C PHE A 38 -65.28 -63.87 74.80
N PHE A 39 -64.35 -63.40 75.63
CA PHE A 39 -64.66 -62.69 76.87
C PHE A 39 -65.46 -61.41 76.60
N ILE A 40 -65.04 -60.60 75.62
CA ILE A 40 -65.66 -59.31 75.30
C ILE A 40 -67.03 -59.50 74.62
N PHE A 41 -67.15 -60.39 73.64
CA PHE A 41 -68.31 -60.45 72.75
C PHE A 41 -69.31 -61.57 73.04
N SER A 42 -68.98 -62.56 73.88
CA SER A 42 -69.94 -63.61 74.24
C SER A 42 -71.12 -63.05 75.06
N LYS A 43 -72.32 -63.60 74.87
CA LYS A 43 -73.55 -63.18 75.58
C LYS A 43 -73.78 -63.94 76.90
N GLY A 44 -72.87 -64.83 77.31
CA GLY A 44 -72.98 -65.59 78.57
C GLY A 44 -72.76 -64.74 79.83
N THR A 45 -73.14 -65.26 81.00
CA THR A 45 -72.79 -64.64 82.29
C THR A 45 -71.28 -64.60 82.49
N VAL A 46 -70.79 -63.72 83.36
CA VAL A 46 -69.34 -63.53 83.59
C VAL A 46 -68.70 -64.82 84.07
N GLU A 47 -69.38 -65.56 84.95
CA GLU A 47 -68.96 -66.84 85.50
C GLU A 47 -68.79 -67.88 84.39
N TYR A 48 -69.79 -68.02 83.51
CA TYR A 48 -69.71 -68.94 82.38
C TYR A 48 -68.55 -68.61 81.43
N LYS A 49 -68.26 -67.32 81.21
CA LYS A 49 -67.14 -66.90 80.37
C LYS A 49 -65.80 -67.29 80.98
N ILE A 50 -65.62 -67.06 82.27
CA ILE A 50 -64.38 -67.37 82.99
C ILE A 50 -64.15 -68.89 82.99
N ASP A 51 -65.18 -69.68 83.32
CA ASP A 51 -65.08 -71.15 83.33
C ASP A 51 -64.75 -71.71 81.94
N THR A 52 -65.39 -71.16 80.90
CA THR A 52 -65.10 -71.55 79.51
C THR A 52 -63.66 -71.20 79.12
N ILE A 53 -63.15 -70.03 79.51
CA ILE A 53 -61.76 -69.66 79.25
C ILE A 53 -60.81 -70.60 79.99
N GLN A 54 -61.11 -70.90 81.25
CA GLN A 54 -60.29 -71.78 82.07
C GLN A 54 -60.24 -73.21 81.52
N ILE A 55 -61.34 -73.74 80.98
CA ILE A 55 -61.38 -75.11 80.47
C ILE A 55 -60.70 -75.21 79.10
N TYR A 56 -60.98 -74.26 78.19
CA TYR A 56 -60.65 -74.42 76.78
C TYR A 56 -59.43 -73.62 76.31
N TYR A 57 -58.93 -72.68 77.11
CA TYR A 57 -57.86 -71.78 76.69
C TYR A 57 -56.67 -71.73 77.65
N SER A 58 -56.67 -72.48 78.76
CA SER A 58 -55.62 -72.50 79.82
C SER A 58 -54.28 -73.13 79.46
N ASP A 59 -54.01 -73.41 78.19
CA ASP A 59 -52.75 -74.03 77.80
C ASP A 59 -51.58 -73.05 78.01
N ILE A 60 -50.63 -73.44 78.88
CA ILE A 60 -49.46 -72.63 79.23
C ILE A 60 -48.64 -72.22 77.99
N GLU A 61 -48.62 -73.09 76.97
CA GLU A 61 -47.91 -72.85 75.71
C GLU A 61 -48.48 -71.64 74.95
N HIS A 62 -49.81 -71.56 74.85
CA HIS A 62 -50.51 -70.48 74.17
C HIS A 62 -50.45 -69.17 74.97
N TYR A 63 -50.45 -69.26 76.30
CA TYR A 63 -50.36 -68.10 77.16
C TYR A 63 -48.97 -67.49 77.24
N PHE A 64 -47.90 -68.29 77.21
CA PHE A 64 -46.55 -67.75 77.46
C PHE A 64 -45.50 -68.20 76.45
N CYS A 65 -45.43 -69.49 76.09
CA CYS A 65 -44.34 -70.00 75.25
C CYS A 65 -44.38 -69.46 73.82
N TYR A 66 -45.52 -69.56 73.11
CA TYR A 66 -45.65 -69.06 71.74
C TYR A 66 -45.50 -67.54 71.66
N PRO A 67 -46.15 -66.73 72.54
CA PRO A 67 -45.90 -65.30 72.60
C PRO A 67 -44.43 -64.94 72.79
N LEU A 68 -43.72 -65.62 73.69
CA LEU A 68 -42.32 -65.34 74.01
C LEU A 68 -41.39 -65.71 72.85
N ILE A 69 -41.55 -66.90 72.27
CA ILE A 69 -40.72 -67.35 71.13
C ILE A 69 -40.95 -66.42 69.93
N SER A 70 -42.20 -66.09 69.62
CA SER A 70 -42.53 -65.14 68.55
C SER A 70 -41.93 -63.76 68.82
N THR A 71 -41.95 -63.28 70.07
CA THR A 71 -41.32 -62.00 70.44
C THR A 71 -39.83 -62.00 70.18
N LEU A 72 -39.13 -63.06 70.58
CA LEU A 72 -37.70 -63.22 70.32
C LEU A 72 -37.46 -63.29 68.80
N LEU A 73 -38.25 -64.08 68.07
CA LEU A 73 -38.15 -64.18 66.62
C LEU A 73 -38.31 -62.81 65.95
N PHE A 74 -39.33 -62.02 66.32
CA PHE A 74 -39.53 -60.69 65.74
C PHE A 74 -38.39 -59.73 66.07
N LEU A 75 -37.92 -59.71 67.32
CA LEU A 75 -36.83 -58.81 67.72
C LEU A 75 -35.50 -59.16 67.05
N PHE A 76 -35.22 -60.44 66.84
CA PHE A 76 -34.00 -60.87 66.15
C PHE A 76 -34.13 -60.82 64.63
N ALA A 77 -35.27 -61.18 64.05
CA ALA A 77 -35.44 -61.22 62.60
C ALA A 77 -35.59 -59.83 61.97
N LEU A 78 -36.24 -58.88 62.66
CA LEU A 78 -36.54 -57.56 62.10
C LEU A 78 -35.29 -56.76 61.71
N PRO A 79 -34.20 -56.71 62.50
CA PRO A 79 -32.93 -56.09 62.09
C PRO A 79 -32.37 -56.68 60.78
N TYR A 80 -32.39 -58.00 60.62
CA TYR A 80 -31.88 -58.65 59.41
C TYR A 80 -32.75 -58.38 58.19
N LEU A 81 -34.08 -58.32 58.35
CA LEU A 81 -35.00 -57.94 57.27
C LEU A 81 -34.76 -56.49 56.81
N ASN A 82 -34.50 -55.58 57.76
CA ASN A 82 -34.17 -54.19 57.43
C ASN A 82 -32.85 -54.09 56.65
N THR A 83 -31.80 -54.79 57.09
CA THR A 83 -30.52 -54.83 56.36
C THR A 83 -30.67 -55.42 54.95
N LEU A 84 -31.48 -56.47 54.79
CA LEU A 84 -31.76 -57.05 53.48
C LEU A 84 -32.45 -56.04 52.56
N ASN A 85 -33.42 -55.28 53.08
CA ASN A 85 -34.10 -54.24 52.32
C ASN A 85 -33.13 -53.13 51.89
N GLU A 86 -32.27 -52.66 52.81
CA GLU A 86 -31.24 -51.67 52.50
C GLU A 86 -30.28 -52.16 51.40
N TYR A 87 -29.86 -53.44 51.45
CA TYR A 87 -29.01 -54.03 50.42
C TYR A 87 -29.69 -54.06 49.05
N CYS A 88 -30.97 -54.46 48.98
CA CYS A 88 -31.76 -54.45 47.74
C CYS A 88 -31.91 -53.03 47.16
N VAL A 89 -32.14 -52.03 48.02
CA VAL A 89 -32.24 -50.63 47.62
C VAL A 89 -30.91 -50.12 47.06
N GLN A 90 -29.79 -50.36 47.77
CA GLN A 90 -28.46 -49.93 47.32
C GLN A 90 -28.08 -50.54 45.97
N TRP A 91 -28.30 -51.85 45.80
CA TRP A 91 -28.04 -52.54 44.53
C TRP A 91 -28.82 -51.93 43.37
N THR A 92 -30.07 -51.54 43.61
CA THR A 92 -30.93 -50.91 42.59
C THR A 92 -30.43 -49.50 42.24
N LEU A 93 -30.01 -48.72 43.24
CA LEU A 93 -29.45 -47.37 43.04
C LEU A 93 -28.15 -47.40 42.26
N GLU A 94 -27.24 -48.33 42.56
CA GLU A 94 -25.98 -48.49 41.83
C GLU A 94 -26.19 -48.81 40.35
N LYS A 95 -27.13 -49.72 40.04
CA LYS A 95 -27.49 -50.05 38.65
C LYS A 95 -28.08 -48.85 37.91
N ARG A 96 -28.97 -48.09 38.55
CA ARG A 96 -29.55 -46.87 37.96
C ARG A 96 -28.49 -45.80 37.75
N GLY A 97 -27.56 -45.62 38.69
CA GLY A 97 -26.44 -44.70 38.57
C GLY A 97 -25.55 -45.02 37.37
N LYS A 98 -25.12 -46.28 37.23
CA LYS A 98 -24.29 -46.75 36.09
C LYS A 98 -25.00 -46.55 34.74
N PHE A 99 -26.31 -46.81 34.67
CA PHE A 99 -27.09 -46.59 33.46
C PHE A 99 -27.20 -45.10 33.09
N ALA A 100 -27.47 -44.23 34.07
CA ALA A 100 -27.51 -42.78 33.87
C ALA A 100 -26.15 -42.23 33.39
N THR A 101 -25.05 -42.65 34.02
CA THR A 101 -23.69 -42.26 33.62
C THR A 101 -23.35 -42.73 32.20
N THR A 102 -23.77 -43.94 31.83
CA THR A 102 -23.54 -44.48 30.48
C THR A 102 -24.30 -43.68 29.43
N GLN A 103 -25.55 -43.30 29.70
CA GLN A 103 -26.32 -42.44 28.80
C GLN A 103 -25.71 -41.05 28.64
N ILE A 104 -25.29 -40.42 29.74
CA ILE A 104 -24.62 -39.11 29.68
C ILE A 104 -23.33 -39.22 28.86
N LYS A 105 -22.51 -40.25 29.10
CA LYS A 105 -21.27 -40.49 28.36
C LYS A 105 -21.52 -40.69 26.87
N ASN A 106 -22.57 -41.42 26.50
CA ASN A 106 -22.93 -41.62 25.10
C ASN A 106 -23.38 -40.31 24.44
N LYS A 107 -24.19 -39.50 25.12
CA LYS A 107 -24.59 -38.16 24.61
C LYS A 107 -23.41 -37.21 24.43
N ILE A 108 -22.46 -37.22 25.37
CA ILE A 108 -21.23 -36.42 25.25
C ILE A 108 -20.44 -36.85 24.01
N LYS A 109 -20.23 -38.16 23.83
CA LYS A 109 -19.54 -38.69 22.64
C LYS A 109 -20.25 -38.34 21.34
N GLU A 110 -21.57 -38.43 21.32
CA GLU A 110 -22.37 -38.04 20.15
C GLU A 110 -22.20 -36.55 19.82
N ASN A 111 -22.27 -35.68 20.83
CA ASN A 111 -22.03 -34.26 20.66
C ASN A 111 -20.60 -33.94 20.21
N GLU A 112 -19.59 -34.66 20.72
CA GLU A 112 -18.20 -34.53 20.27
C GLU A 112 -18.05 -34.89 18.79
N ILE A 113 -18.64 -36.01 18.35
CA ILE A 113 -18.63 -36.44 16.94
C ILE A 113 -19.32 -35.39 16.07
N LEU A 114 -20.48 -34.88 16.50
CA LEU A 114 -21.20 -33.83 15.78
C LEU A 114 -20.38 -32.54 15.69
N ALA A 115 -19.72 -32.12 16.77
CA ALA A 115 -18.86 -30.94 16.78
C ALA A 115 -17.65 -31.09 15.87
N ILE A 116 -17.02 -32.27 15.84
CA ILE A 116 -15.91 -32.57 14.91
C ILE A 116 -16.40 -32.51 13.47
N ALA A 117 -17.53 -33.16 13.15
CA ALA A 117 -18.10 -33.14 11.81
C ALA A 117 -18.48 -31.72 11.36
N GLU A 118 -19.03 -30.91 12.26
CA GLU A 118 -19.35 -29.50 11.99
C GLU A 118 -18.09 -28.67 11.76
N HIS A 119 -17.05 -28.88 12.56
CA HIS A 119 -15.75 -28.24 12.39
C HIS A 119 -15.11 -28.59 11.03
N GLU A 120 -15.06 -29.87 10.68
CA GLU A 120 -14.52 -30.34 9.38
C GLU A 120 -15.29 -29.76 8.20
N LYS A 121 -16.63 -29.71 8.29
CA LYS A 121 -17.47 -29.06 7.28
C LYS A 121 -17.15 -27.57 7.15
N ASN A 122 -17.01 -26.86 8.26
CA ASN A 122 -16.71 -25.42 8.26
C ASN A 122 -15.31 -25.12 7.72
N GLU A 123 -14.31 -25.94 8.05
CA GLU A 123 -12.97 -25.92 7.45
C GLU A 123 -13.04 -26.09 5.92
N ALA A 124 -13.75 -27.11 5.44
CA ALA A 124 -13.92 -27.36 4.01
C ALA A 124 -14.57 -26.16 3.29
N ILE A 125 -15.61 -25.56 3.88
CA ILE A 125 -16.25 -24.34 3.35
C ILE A 125 -15.26 -23.17 3.32
N ARG A 126 -14.45 -22.98 4.37
CA ARG A 126 -13.45 -21.92 4.42
C ARG A 126 -12.41 -22.08 3.32
N ILE A 127 -11.86 -23.28 3.15
CA ILE A 127 -10.88 -23.60 2.10
C ILE A 127 -11.45 -23.30 0.70
N VAL A 128 -12.68 -23.72 0.43
CA VAL A 128 -13.34 -23.46 -0.86
C VAL A 128 -13.57 -21.96 -1.08
N LYS A 129 -13.99 -21.21 -0.05
CA LYS A 129 -14.21 -19.77 -0.14
C LYS A 129 -12.90 -19.01 -0.35
N GLU A 130 -11.84 -19.38 0.36
CA GLU A 130 -10.49 -18.84 0.15
C GLU A 130 -9.97 -19.16 -1.26
N GLY A 131 -10.21 -20.38 -1.75
CA GLY A 131 -9.89 -20.78 -3.13
C GLY A 131 -10.60 -19.91 -4.16
N LYS A 132 -11.92 -19.75 -4.05
CA LYS A 132 -12.70 -18.87 -4.96
C LYS A 132 -12.22 -17.42 -4.94
N ASN A 133 -11.97 -16.87 -3.75
CA ASN A 133 -11.45 -15.50 -3.63
C ASN A 133 -10.06 -15.35 -4.27
N ARG A 134 -9.21 -16.38 -4.18
CA ARG A 134 -7.91 -16.40 -4.88
C ARG A 134 -8.10 -16.47 -6.38
N ASP A 135 -9.00 -17.32 -6.88
CA ASP A 135 -9.28 -17.45 -8.31
C ASP A 135 -9.82 -16.14 -8.91
N GLU A 136 -10.76 -15.49 -8.23
CA GLU A 136 -11.27 -14.15 -8.61
C GLU A 136 -10.16 -13.09 -8.63
N PHE A 137 -9.24 -13.15 -7.66
CA PHE A 137 -8.10 -12.24 -7.60
C PHE A 137 -7.09 -12.50 -8.73
N ILE A 138 -6.83 -13.77 -9.05
CA ILE A 138 -5.98 -14.18 -10.18
C ILE A 138 -6.59 -13.70 -11.49
N GLU A 139 -7.88 -13.92 -11.73
CA GLU A 139 -8.59 -13.47 -12.93
C GLU A 139 -8.50 -11.94 -13.09
N LYS A 140 -8.65 -11.19 -11.99
CA LYS A 140 -8.48 -9.74 -12.00
C LYS A 140 -7.06 -9.31 -12.35
N ILE A 141 -6.04 -9.99 -11.83
CA ILE A 141 -4.64 -9.73 -12.17
C ILE A 141 -4.39 -10.02 -13.65
N GLU A 142 -4.85 -11.15 -14.17
CA GLU A 142 -4.66 -11.52 -15.58
C GLU A 142 -5.31 -10.48 -16.50
N LYS A 143 -6.54 -10.06 -16.20
CA LYS A 143 -7.23 -9.01 -16.96
C LYS A 143 -6.48 -7.68 -16.93
N ASN A 144 -5.96 -7.29 -15.78
CA ASN A 144 -5.16 -6.08 -15.64
C ASN A 144 -3.84 -6.19 -16.42
N TYR A 145 -3.15 -7.32 -16.34
CA TYR A 145 -1.92 -7.57 -17.07
C TYR A 145 -2.15 -7.46 -18.58
N LEU A 146 -3.21 -8.09 -19.09
CA LEU A 146 -3.57 -8.05 -20.50
C LEU A 146 -3.95 -6.63 -20.97
N THR A 147 -4.53 -5.83 -20.09
CA THR A 147 -4.87 -4.42 -20.38
C THR A 147 -3.60 -3.56 -20.45
N ILE A 148 -2.72 -3.70 -19.45
CA ILE A 148 -1.43 -2.99 -19.41
C ILE A 148 -0.56 -3.36 -20.61
N GLU A 149 -0.53 -4.64 -20.99
CA GLU A 149 0.22 -5.10 -22.16
C GLU A 149 -0.27 -4.45 -23.45
N LYS A 150 -1.61 -4.35 -23.64
CA LYS A 150 -2.20 -3.66 -24.80
C LYS A 150 -1.85 -2.17 -24.80
N GLU A 151 -1.95 -1.50 -23.66
CA GLU A 151 -1.59 -0.08 -23.54
C GLU A 151 -0.11 0.14 -23.85
N LEU A 152 0.77 -0.73 -23.35
CA LEU A 152 2.20 -0.68 -23.62
C LEU A 152 2.51 -0.88 -25.10
N GLN A 153 1.88 -1.86 -25.76
CA GLN A 153 2.02 -2.09 -27.20
C GLN A 153 1.55 -0.88 -28.01
N GLN A 154 0.44 -0.25 -27.62
CA GLN A 154 -0.05 0.95 -28.26
C GLN A 154 0.91 2.14 -28.08
N GLN A 155 1.48 2.33 -26.89
CA GLN A 155 2.48 3.36 -26.63
C GLN A 155 3.77 3.14 -27.43
N ILE A 156 4.24 1.89 -27.53
CA ILE A 156 5.39 1.53 -28.36
C ILE A 156 5.11 1.87 -29.83
N PHE A 157 3.92 1.51 -30.34
CA PHE A 157 3.53 1.81 -31.70
C PHE A 157 3.52 3.32 -31.99
N LEU A 158 2.90 4.12 -31.11
CA LEU A 158 2.85 5.58 -31.23
C LEU A 158 4.25 6.20 -31.20
N ASN A 159 5.11 5.76 -30.29
CA ASN A 159 6.49 6.24 -30.20
C ASN A 159 7.32 5.88 -31.44
N LEU A 160 7.14 4.68 -32.00
CA LEU A 160 7.80 4.27 -33.25
C LEU A 160 7.34 5.14 -34.43
N GLU A 161 6.05 5.42 -34.53
CA GLU A 161 5.52 6.30 -35.57
C GLU A 161 6.06 7.72 -35.44
N GLN A 162 6.07 8.27 -34.23
CA GLN A 162 6.59 9.60 -33.95
C GLN A 162 8.09 9.69 -34.24
N ASN A 163 8.88 8.68 -33.85
CA ASN A 163 10.31 8.62 -34.19
C ASN A 163 10.54 8.52 -35.70
N SER A 164 9.68 7.79 -36.44
CA SER A 164 9.76 7.76 -37.91
C SER A 164 9.49 9.15 -38.51
N ARG A 165 8.51 9.89 -37.99
CA ARG A 165 8.22 11.27 -38.42
C ARG A 165 9.38 12.21 -38.12
N HIS A 166 9.88 12.22 -36.88
CA HIS A 166 11.05 13.03 -36.51
C HIS A 166 12.28 12.70 -37.34
N ASN A 167 12.54 11.41 -37.63
CA ASN A 167 13.66 11.02 -38.48
C ASN A 167 13.50 11.54 -39.92
N LYS A 168 12.29 11.52 -40.48
CA LYS A 168 12.00 12.10 -41.80
C LYS A 168 12.21 13.62 -41.79
N GLU A 169 11.75 14.31 -40.75
CA GLU A 169 11.94 15.75 -40.58
C GLU A 169 13.42 16.11 -40.44
N LEU A 170 14.16 15.42 -39.57
CA LEU A 170 15.60 15.59 -39.39
C LEU A 170 16.35 15.37 -40.70
N LYS A 171 15.99 14.34 -41.48
CA LYS A 171 16.59 14.10 -42.80
C LYS A 171 16.32 15.27 -43.74
N SER A 172 15.08 15.74 -43.83
CA SER A 172 14.73 16.88 -44.69
C SER A 172 15.44 18.18 -44.28
N LEU A 173 15.63 18.39 -42.97
CA LEU A 173 16.34 19.54 -42.44
C LEU A 173 17.84 19.45 -42.73
N SER A 174 18.42 18.25 -42.56
CA SER A 174 19.81 17.98 -42.92
C SER A 174 20.06 18.21 -44.41
N ASP A 175 19.15 17.76 -45.28
CA ASP A 175 19.24 18.00 -46.73
C ASP A 175 19.18 19.49 -47.08
N LYS A 176 18.30 20.25 -46.42
CA LYS A 176 18.24 21.73 -46.58
C LYS A 176 19.54 22.39 -46.15
N PHE A 177 20.06 22.02 -44.97
CA PHE A 177 21.30 22.59 -44.44
C PHE A 177 22.51 22.27 -45.32
N ASN A 178 22.59 21.05 -45.85
CA ASN A 178 23.63 20.65 -46.80
C ASN A 178 23.56 21.46 -48.10
N ASN A 179 22.36 21.72 -48.61
CA ASN A 179 22.18 22.57 -49.79
C ASN A 179 22.59 24.01 -49.52
N GLU A 180 22.24 24.56 -48.35
CA GLU A 180 22.63 25.92 -47.95
C GLU A 180 24.15 26.06 -47.78
N ILE A 181 24.80 25.08 -47.13
CA ILE A 181 26.27 25.02 -47.04
C ILE A 181 26.89 25.03 -48.43
N LYS A 182 26.35 24.23 -49.37
CA LYS A 182 26.86 24.15 -50.74
C LYS A 182 26.71 25.48 -51.48
N GLU A 183 25.58 26.16 -51.32
CA GLU A 183 25.35 27.48 -51.89
C GLU A 183 26.30 28.53 -51.31
N GLN A 184 26.44 28.58 -49.97
CA GLN A 184 27.35 29.48 -49.29
C GLN A 184 28.81 29.24 -49.71
N THR A 185 29.22 27.97 -49.82
CA THR A 185 30.57 27.60 -50.29
C THR A 185 30.80 28.13 -51.70
N THR A 186 29.83 27.94 -52.61
CA THR A 186 29.91 28.45 -53.99
C THR A 186 30.00 29.99 -54.02
N ASN A 187 29.23 30.68 -53.17
CA ASN A 187 29.26 32.14 -53.08
C ASN A 187 30.59 32.65 -52.50
N TYR A 188 31.12 31.96 -51.50
CA TYR A 188 32.43 32.27 -50.92
C TYR A 188 33.56 32.12 -51.94
N GLU A 189 33.56 31.05 -52.75
CA GLU A 189 34.51 30.85 -53.85
C GLU A 189 34.44 31.98 -54.88
N LYS A 190 33.22 32.40 -55.28
CA LYS A 190 33.02 33.54 -56.19
C LYS A 190 33.55 34.85 -55.61
N LEU A 191 33.31 35.07 -54.32
CA LEU A 191 33.79 36.27 -53.62
C LEU A 191 35.32 36.28 -53.53
N GLN A 192 35.95 35.14 -53.21
CA GLN A 192 37.40 35.01 -53.22
C GLN A 192 37.99 35.35 -54.59
N LYS A 193 37.42 34.79 -55.67
CA LYS A 193 37.87 35.07 -57.04
C LYS A 193 37.71 36.55 -57.40
N THR A 194 36.59 37.15 -57.02
CA THR A 194 36.35 38.59 -57.25
C THR A 194 37.37 39.44 -56.50
N ASN A 195 37.67 39.10 -55.24
CA ASN A 195 38.69 39.78 -54.45
C ASN A 195 40.10 39.62 -55.04
N SER A 196 40.46 38.44 -55.57
CA SER A 196 41.73 38.27 -56.27
C SER A 196 41.81 39.14 -57.54
N ASP A 197 40.72 39.18 -58.31
CA ASP A 197 40.65 39.98 -59.54
C ASP A 197 40.72 41.48 -59.25
N LEU A 198 40.07 41.94 -58.17
CA LEU A 198 40.16 43.32 -57.70
C LEU A 198 41.59 43.66 -57.24
N ARG A 199 42.25 42.76 -56.51
CA ARG A 199 43.63 42.95 -56.06
C ARG A 199 44.59 43.09 -57.25
N ILE A 200 44.41 42.28 -58.30
CA ILE A 200 45.21 42.38 -59.54
C ILE A 200 44.95 43.72 -60.24
N ARG A 201 43.68 44.15 -60.33
CA ARG A 201 43.32 45.46 -60.91
C ARG A 201 43.91 46.63 -60.12
N MET A 202 43.86 46.60 -58.79
CA MET A 202 44.49 47.61 -57.94
C MET A 202 45.99 47.71 -58.21
N LEU A 203 46.71 46.58 -58.22
CA LEU A 203 48.14 46.56 -58.52
C LEU A 203 48.47 47.10 -59.92
N THR A 204 47.56 46.91 -60.88
CA THR A 204 47.71 47.43 -62.24
C THR A 204 47.51 48.94 -62.27
N ASN A 205 46.45 49.44 -61.62
CA ASN A 205 46.18 50.87 -61.49
C ASN A 205 47.30 51.59 -60.72
N ASP A 206 47.83 51.00 -59.66
CA ASP A 206 48.96 51.57 -58.90
C ASP A 206 50.20 51.76 -59.80
N LYS A 207 50.50 50.78 -60.67
CA LYS A 207 51.57 50.90 -61.65
C LYS A 207 51.30 52.02 -62.66
N GLU A 208 50.05 52.18 -63.10
CA GLU A 208 49.66 53.22 -64.05
C GLU A 208 49.74 54.62 -63.42
N ILE A 209 49.27 54.78 -62.18
CA ILE A 209 49.41 56.01 -61.38
C ILE A 209 50.89 56.38 -61.25
N ASN A 210 51.76 55.42 -60.94
CA ASN A 210 53.20 55.68 -60.85
C ASN A 210 53.79 56.16 -62.17
N ARG A 211 53.43 55.54 -63.30
CA ARG A 211 53.86 56.01 -64.64
C ARG A 211 53.38 57.42 -64.96
N LEU A 212 52.13 57.74 -64.62
CA LEU A 212 51.58 59.09 -64.80
C LEU A 212 52.28 60.11 -63.91
N ASN A 213 52.59 59.77 -62.66
CA ASN A 213 53.34 60.63 -61.76
C ASN A 213 54.77 60.89 -62.27
N GLU A 214 55.47 59.88 -62.76
CA GLU A 214 56.77 60.02 -63.42
C GLU A 214 56.67 60.96 -64.63
N SER A 215 55.69 60.75 -65.52
CA SER A 215 55.46 61.64 -66.66
C SER A 215 55.14 63.07 -66.24
N ASN A 216 54.28 63.28 -65.25
CA ASN A 216 53.97 64.61 -64.70
C ASN A 216 55.20 65.29 -64.10
N SER A 217 56.07 64.55 -63.41
CA SER A 217 57.34 65.09 -62.89
C SER A 217 58.27 65.54 -64.01
N HIS A 218 58.32 64.79 -65.11
CA HIS A 218 59.10 65.14 -66.30
C HIS A 218 58.55 66.43 -66.93
N ILE A 219 57.23 66.49 -67.17
CA ILE A 219 56.55 67.67 -67.72
C ILE A 219 56.76 68.89 -66.82
N SER A 220 56.66 68.74 -65.50
CA SER A 220 56.89 69.82 -64.54
C SER A 220 58.33 70.35 -64.63
N THR A 221 59.32 69.45 -64.71
CA THR A 221 60.72 69.82 -64.89
C THR A 221 60.95 70.57 -66.21
N GLU A 222 60.31 70.09 -67.28
CA GLU A 222 60.40 70.70 -68.61
C GLU A 222 59.73 72.08 -68.65
N SER A 223 58.58 72.23 -67.99
CA SER A 223 57.90 73.52 -67.79
C SER A 223 58.78 74.53 -67.04
N ILE A 224 59.50 74.10 -66.00
CA ILE A 224 60.46 74.95 -65.27
C ILE A 224 61.59 75.41 -66.20
N LYS A 225 62.18 74.50 -66.99
CA LYS A 225 63.22 74.84 -67.98
C LYS A 225 62.71 75.86 -69.00
N LEU A 226 61.50 75.66 -69.51
CA LEU A 226 60.88 76.58 -70.47
C LEU A 226 60.66 77.98 -69.87
N LYS A 227 60.16 78.05 -68.63
CA LYS A 227 60.00 79.33 -67.90
C LYS A 227 61.34 80.05 -67.71
N GLN A 228 62.41 79.32 -67.38
CA GLN A 228 63.74 79.90 -67.27
C GLN A 228 64.25 80.43 -68.61
N LEU A 229 64.03 79.69 -69.69
CA LEU A 229 64.40 80.10 -71.05
C LEU A 229 63.65 81.38 -71.46
N ILE A 230 62.33 81.45 -71.23
CA ILE A 230 61.53 82.64 -71.49
C ILE A 230 62.08 83.84 -70.71
N LYS A 231 62.37 83.68 -69.41
CA LYS A 231 62.96 84.74 -68.59
C LYS A 231 64.31 85.22 -69.12
N ASN A 232 65.15 84.32 -69.61
CA ASN A 232 66.43 84.68 -70.23
C ASN A 232 66.23 85.46 -71.53
N LEU A 233 65.31 85.03 -72.39
CA LEU A 233 64.95 85.72 -73.63
C LEU A 233 64.36 87.12 -73.37
N GLU A 234 63.52 87.28 -72.34
CA GLU A 234 63.02 88.59 -71.90
C GLU A 234 64.16 89.52 -71.46
N LYS A 235 65.15 88.97 -70.73
CA LYS A 235 66.34 89.73 -70.34
C LYS A 235 67.17 90.13 -71.55
N GLU A 236 67.41 89.23 -72.49
CA GLU A 236 68.12 89.54 -73.74
C GLU A 236 67.38 90.58 -74.57
N LYS A 237 66.05 90.46 -74.68
CA LYS A 237 65.20 91.45 -75.34
C LYS A 237 65.35 92.83 -74.69
N SER A 238 65.31 92.93 -73.36
CA SER A 238 65.52 94.18 -72.64
C SER A 238 66.92 94.77 -72.87
N ILE A 239 67.96 93.93 -72.95
CA ILE A 239 69.32 94.38 -73.29
C ILE A 239 69.36 94.96 -74.71
N ILE A 240 68.71 94.30 -75.67
CA ILE A 240 68.63 94.77 -77.06
C ILE A 240 67.82 96.07 -77.15
N GLU A 241 66.67 96.16 -76.48
CA GLU A 241 65.85 97.39 -76.40
C GLU A 241 66.68 98.55 -75.81
N ASN A 242 67.40 98.32 -74.72
CA ASN A 242 68.28 99.33 -74.12
C ASN A 242 69.44 99.74 -75.06
N LYS A 243 70.06 98.79 -75.76
CA LYS A 243 71.08 99.09 -76.79
C LYS A 243 70.49 99.88 -77.94
N HIS A 244 69.28 99.54 -78.39
CA HIS A 244 68.58 100.26 -79.45
C HIS A 244 68.30 101.71 -79.03
N ILE A 245 67.81 101.92 -77.81
CA ILE A 245 67.62 103.28 -77.23
C ILE A 245 68.95 104.03 -77.18
N ALA A 246 70.03 103.40 -76.69
CA ALA A 246 71.34 104.04 -76.61
C ALA A 246 71.90 104.42 -78.00
N LEU A 247 71.76 103.55 -79.00
CA LEU A 247 72.12 103.82 -80.39
C LEU A 247 71.27 104.93 -81.00
N THR A 248 69.98 104.95 -80.71
CA THR A 248 69.06 106.01 -81.16
C THR A 248 69.49 107.35 -80.57
N ASN A 249 69.77 107.41 -79.27
CA ASN A 249 70.28 108.61 -78.61
C ASN A 249 71.66 109.02 -79.16
N GLN A 250 72.56 108.07 -79.42
CA GLN A 250 73.86 108.35 -80.00
C GLN A 250 73.74 108.88 -81.44
N PHE A 251 72.80 108.35 -82.22
CA PHE A 251 72.46 108.83 -83.55
C PHE A 251 71.87 110.24 -83.50
N GLU A 252 70.96 110.54 -82.56
CA GLU A 252 70.45 111.89 -82.35
C GLU A 252 71.56 112.87 -81.95
N ILE A 253 72.47 112.48 -81.06
CA ILE A 253 73.63 113.30 -80.68
C ILE A 253 74.55 113.54 -81.88
N THR A 254 74.90 112.50 -82.65
CA THR A 254 75.75 112.65 -83.84
C THR A 254 75.05 113.47 -84.91
N HIS A 255 73.76 113.27 -85.17
CA HIS A 255 72.98 114.06 -86.10
C HIS A 255 72.94 115.53 -85.67
N THR A 256 72.68 115.81 -84.38
CA THR A 256 72.72 117.17 -83.82
C THR A 256 74.12 117.79 -83.93
N THR A 257 75.17 117.01 -83.70
CA THR A 257 76.57 117.46 -83.84
C THR A 257 76.91 117.77 -85.30
N LEU A 258 76.45 116.95 -86.25
CA LEU A 258 76.67 117.12 -87.68
C LEU A 258 75.90 118.34 -88.22
N VAL A 259 74.65 118.52 -87.79
CA VAL A 259 73.83 119.71 -88.10
C VAL A 259 74.48 120.97 -87.52
N ASN A 260 75.00 120.92 -86.29
CA ASN A 260 75.75 122.03 -85.70
C ASN A 260 77.07 122.30 -86.44
N TYR A 261 77.72 121.27 -86.99
CA TYR A 261 78.92 121.41 -87.82
C TYR A 261 78.60 122.04 -89.18
N GLN A 262 77.53 121.60 -89.84
CA GLN A 262 77.02 122.20 -91.08
C GLN A 262 76.61 123.67 -90.87
N ASN A 263 75.91 123.98 -89.78
CA ASN A 263 75.51 125.35 -89.46
C ASN A 263 76.69 126.29 -89.13
N ARG A 264 77.85 125.75 -88.70
CA ARG A 264 79.05 126.57 -88.42
C ARG A 264 79.97 126.77 -89.62
N TYR A 265 79.91 125.91 -90.64
CA TYR A 265 80.93 125.88 -91.71
C TYR A 265 80.38 125.72 -93.13
N GLY A 266 79.05 125.74 -93.33
CA GLY A 266 78.41 125.64 -94.64
C GLY A 266 77.67 126.91 -95.04
N ASN A 267 78.16 127.53 -96.12
CA ASN A 267 77.67 128.71 -96.86
C ASN A 267 78.31 130.03 -96.41
N ILE A 268 79.26 130.68 -97.12
CA ILE A 268 79.54 130.78 -98.57
C ILE A 268 78.29 131.00 -99.43
#